data_AF-A0A9C9Z720-F1
#
_entry.id   AF-A0A9C9Z720-F1
#
_cell.length_a   1.000
_cell.length_b   1.000
_cell.length_c   1.000
_cell.angle_alpha   90.00
_cell.angle_beta   90.00
_cell.angle_gamma   90.00
#
_symmetry.space_group_name_H-M   'P 1'
#
loop_
_entity.id
_entity.type
_entity.pdbx_description
1 polymer ?
#
loop_
_entity_poly.entity_id
_entity_poly.type
_entity_poly.pdbx_seq_one_letter_code
_entity_poly.pdbx_strand_id
1 'polypeptide(L)'
;MKITRAITRLSACLCLTVGMLTTGSVQAAPGAVTQQPLFVGNSVPPNIFFLTDDSLSMIVEMITPDSAGGGLLTENSIPVDEREDFIHREKTSETGSCTFTDTGYGYLFVLEMQRNTTEAFINDDECNVVAEEEWHARDYTFNRLYYNPNQIYKPWAGVDINGDPYENMDITAARLDPYDPGIGTINLLEDSAVTDRSDGANGARDYYRSDDWRHWCSDNDIRSRCQGWRYYYYDEDGTQQLMWVHDLPASDSSGETNTQTNFANWFTYHRSREYSAKYALSTVISEAAGTRIGFSPINDRDSAVAVEETNPAHRRTIMDNLFNNPPSGFTPLLSALFATGEY
;
A
#
# COMPACT_ATOMS: atom_id res chain seq x y z
N MET A 1 4.41 -40.99 -75.25
CA MET A 1 5.60 -40.10 -75.21
C MET A 1 6.00 -39.94 -73.74
N LYS A 2 7.26 -40.28 -73.39
CA LYS A 2 7.90 -40.34 -72.05
C LYS A 2 7.53 -41.59 -71.20
N ILE A 3 8.21 -42.73 -71.42
CA ILE A 3 9.51 -43.23 -70.84
C ILE A 3 9.26 -43.85 -69.45
N THR A 4 8.90 -45.15 -69.35
CA THR A 4 9.69 -46.40 -69.36
C THR A 4 10.52 -46.65 -68.08
N ARG A 5 10.04 -47.61 -67.28
CA ARG A 5 10.72 -48.23 -66.12
C ARG A 5 11.91 -49.07 -66.59
N ALA A 6 13.03 -49.02 -65.87
CA ALA A 6 14.13 -49.98 -66.02
C ALA A 6 14.56 -50.51 -64.64
N ILE A 7 14.42 -51.82 -64.47
CA ILE A 7 14.96 -52.63 -63.39
C ILE A 7 16.32 -53.16 -63.90
N THR A 8 17.40 -52.97 -63.14
CA THR A 8 18.71 -53.58 -63.44
C THR A 8 19.26 -54.30 -62.21
N ARG A 9 19.83 -55.47 -62.49
CA ARG A 9 20.17 -56.58 -61.56
C ARG A 9 21.47 -56.36 -60.76
N LEU A 10 21.52 -57.14 -59.67
CA LEU A 10 22.68 -57.58 -58.88
C LEU A 10 24.03 -57.67 -59.62
N SER A 11 25.10 -57.21 -58.97
CA SER A 11 26.43 -57.86 -59.01
C SER A 11 27.24 -57.48 -57.77
N ALA A 12 27.81 -58.52 -57.14
CA ALA A 12 28.63 -58.44 -55.95
C ALA A 12 30.02 -57.86 -56.26
N CYS A 13 30.59 -57.09 -55.33
CA CYS A 13 32.04 -56.92 -55.26
C CYS A 13 32.46 -56.72 -53.79
N LEU A 14 33.21 -57.71 -53.31
CA LEU A 14 33.88 -57.78 -52.02
C LEU A 14 35.14 -56.91 -52.08
N CYS A 15 35.21 -55.82 -51.31
CA CYS A 15 36.47 -55.11 -51.05
C CYS A 15 36.66 -54.95 -49.54
N LEU A 16 37.56 -55.77 -49.02
CA LEU A 16 38.16 -55.65 -47.69
C LEU A 16 39.01 -54.37 -47.66
N THR A 17 38.68 -53.42 -46.78
CA THR A 17 39.60 -52.35 -46.38
C THR A 17 39.70 -52.34 -44.86
N VAL A 18 40.84 -52.85 -44.38
CA VAL A 18 41.31 -52.74 -43.01
C VAL A 18 41.79 -51.31 -42.79
N GLY A 19 41.19 -50.58 -41.86
CA GLY A 19 41.54 -49.20 -41.52
C GLY A 19 41.30 -48.89 -40.04
N MET A 20 42.35 -49.11 -39.24
CA MET A 20 42.65 -48.52 -37.92
C MET A 20 41.48 -48.24 -36.97
N LEU A 21 41.19 -49.18 -36.07
CA LEU A 21 40.52 -48.87 -34.80
C LEU A 21 41.50 -48.07 -33.92
N THR A 22 41.26 -46.76 -33.78
CA THR A 22 41.82 -45.99 -32.67
C THR A 22 41.04 -46.36 -31.41
N THR A 23 41.70 -47.05 -30.47
CA THR A 23 41.15 -47.23 -29.12
C THR A 23 41.21 -45.88 -28.41
N GLY A 24 40.16 -45.08 -28.58
CA GLY A 24 39.91 -43.92 -27.73
C GLY A 24 39.64 -44.42 -26.32
N SER A 25 40.57 -44.21 -25.40
CA SER A 25 40.29 -44.32 -23.96
C SER A 25 39.27 -43.24 -23.60
N VAL A 26 38.00 -43.64 -23.46
CA VAL A 26 37.00 -42.81 -22.78
C VAL A 26 37.41 -42.77 -21.32
N GLN A 27 38.17 -41.75 -20.92
CA GLN A 27 38.26 -41.42 -19.50
C GLN A 27 36.90 -40.83 -19.10
N ALA A 28 36.14 -41.59 -18.31
CA ALA A 28 35.12 -40.97 -17.48
C ALA A 28 35.85 -39.92 -16.62
N ALA A 29 35.48 -38.65 -16.75
CA ALA A 29 35.92 -37.64 -15.79
C ALA A 29 35.56 -38.17 -14.39
N PRO A 30 36.45 -38.10 -13.40
CA PRO A 30 36.09 -38.42 -12.02
C PRO A 30 34.84 -37.61 -11.70
N GLY A 31 33.72 -38.30 -11.44
CA GLY A 31 32.48 -37.63 -11.05
C GLY A 31 32.81 -36.71 -9.89
N ALA A 32 32.42 -35.44 -9.98
CA ALA A 32 32.68 -34.47 -8.93
C ALA A 32 31.95 -34.92 -7.67
N VAL A 33 32.66 -35.61 -6.78
CA VAL A 33 32.15 -35.98 -5.46
C VAL A 33 32.16 -34.71 -4.63
N THR A 34 30.98 -34.17 -4.37
CA THR A 34 30.78 -33.01 -3.50
C THR A 34 31.55 -33.24 -2.19
N GLN A 35 32.45 -32.29 -1.87
CA GLN A 35 33.28 -32.32 -0.65
C GLN A 35 32.53 -31.74 0.55
N GLN A 36 31.26 -31.36 0.38
CA GLN A 36 30.41 -30.98 1.49
C GLN A 36 29.75 -32.23 2.07
N PRO A 37 29.70 -32.38 3.40
CA PRO A 37 28.96 -33.47 4.04
C PRO A 37 27.53 -33.51 3.49
N LEU A 38 26.96 -34.69 3.28
CA LEU A 38 25.61 -34.86 2.73
C LEU A 38 24.53 -34.11 3.54
N PHE A 39 24.79 -33.88 4.83
CA PHE A 39 23.94 -33.10 5.75
C PHE A 39 24.05 -31.58 5.59
N VAL A 40 25.05 -31.10 4.84
CA VAL A 40 25.30 -29.69 4.50
C VAL A 40 24.85 -29.39 3.06
N GLY A 41 24.73 -30.41 2.19
CA GLY A 41 24.54 -30.24 0.75
C GLY A 41 23.13 -29.92 0.26
N ASN A 42 22.10 -30.14 1.08
CA ASN A 42 20.71 -29.84 0.73
C ASN A 42 20.07 -29.02 1.86
N SER A 43 20.38 -27.73 1.93
CA SER A 43 19.52 -26.80 2.68
C SER A 43 18.20 -26.73 1.93
N VAL A 44 17.16 -27.36 2.46
CA VAL A 44 15.80 -27.14 1.96
C VAL A 44 15.50 -25.66 2.18
N PRO A 45 15.17 -24.90 1.11
CA PRO A 45 14.78 -23.50 1.27
C PRO A 45 13.67 -23.39 2.33
N PRO A 46 13.79 -22.48 3.32
CA PRO A 46 12.77 -22.36 4.34
C PRO A 46 11.46 -21.90 3.71
N ASN A 47 10.34 -22.44 4.22
CA ASN A 47 9.01 -21.97 3.89
C ASN A 47 8.66 -20.77 4.78
N ILE A 48 8.28 -19.66 4.16
CA ILE A 48 7.75 -18.47 4.81
C ILE A 48 6.32 -18.30 4.29
N PHE A 49 5.37 -18.12 5.19
CA PHE A 49 3.99 -17.84 4.82
C PHE A 49 3.57 -16.50 5.39
N PHE A 50 3.15 -15.58 4.53
CA PHE A 50 2.59 -14.30 4.93
C PHE A 50 1.08 -14.40 5.06
N LEU A 51 0.58 -14.31 6.29
CA LEU A 51 -0.84 -14.11 6.55
C LEU A 51 -1.08 -12.61 6.80
N THR A 52 -1.81 -11.94 5.92
CA THR A 52 -1.97 -10.48 5.96
C THR A 52 -3.36 -10.07 6.41
N ASP A 53 -3.43 -9.15 7.36
CA ASP A 53 -4.68 -8.55 7.79
C ASP A 53 -5.20 -7.61 6.69
N ASP A 54 -6.34 -7.96 6.14
CA ASP A 54 -7.15 -7.20 5.19
C ASP A 54 -8.51 -6.88 5.81
N SER A 55 -8.64 -6.81 7.13
CA SER A 55 -9.87 -6.38 7.80
C SER A 55 -10.11 -4.89 7.63
N LEU A 56 -11.36 -4.44 7.76
CA LEU A 56 -11.70 -3.02 7.65
C LEU A 56 -10.97 -2.09 8.62
N SER A 57 -10.44 -2.61 9.73
CA SER A 57 -9.62 -1.80 10.64
C SER A 57 -8.32 -1.28 10.00
N MET A 58 -7.91 -1.84 8.86
CA MET A 58 -6.69 -1.46 8.14
C MET A 58 -6.84 -0.19 7.29
N ILE A 59 -8.07 0.27 7.01
CA ILE A 59 -8.27 1.55 6.27
C ILE A 59 -7.95 2.78 7.12
N VAL A 60 -7.91 2.60 8.45
CA VAL A 60 -7.79 3.69 9.43
C VAL A 60 -6.47 4.46 9.27
N GLU A 61 -6.56 5.78 9.39
CA GLU A 61 -5.44 6.75 9.30
C GLU A 61 -5.04 7.29 10.68
N MET A 62 -5.71 6.81 11.74
CA MET A 62 -5.48 7.12 13.15
C MET A 62 -4.87 5.93 13.91
N ILE A 63 -3.69 6.14 14.49
CA ILE A 63 -3.19 5.31 15.58
C ILE A 63 -2.71 6.23 16.70
N THR A 64 -3.48 6.28 17.78
CA THR A 64 -3.17 7.07 18.96
C THR A 64 -2.65 6.18 20.09
N PRO A 65 -1.85 6.72 21.03
CA PRO A 65 -1.50 6.01 22.25
C PRO A 65 -2.68 5.90 23.23
N ASP A 66 -3.85 6.49 22.92
CA ASP A 66 -5.02 6.49 23.78
C ASP A 66 -5.70 5.11 23.78
N SER A 67 -5.30 4.29 24.75
CA SER A 67 -5.90 2.98 24.97
C SER A 67 -7.37 3.02 25.40
N ALA A 68 -7.86 4.13 25.96
CA ALA A 68 -9.26 4.25 26.37
C ALA A 68 -10.19 4.39 25.15
N GLY A 69 -9.69 5.00 24.06
CA GLY A 69 -10.33 5.06 22.75
C GLY A 69 -10.04 3.86 21.84
N GLY A 70 -9.44 2.77 22.35
CA GLY A 70 -9.06 1.63 21.51
C GLY A 70 -7.93 1.92 20.51
N GLY A 71 -7.10 2.93 20.79
CA GLY A 71 -6.06 3.41 19.87
C GLY A 71 -6.55 4.41 18.82
N LEU A 72 -7.75 4.94 19.00
CA LEU A 72 -8.37 5.95 18.13
C LEU A 72 -8.49 7.28 18.88
N LEU A 73 -8.60 8.38 18.13
CA LEU A 73 -8.91 9.68 18.71
C LEU A 73 -10.41 9.74 18.97
N THR A 74 -10.85 10.03 20.20
CA THR A 74 -12.27 10.17 20.50
C THR A 74 -12.57 11.60 20.93
N GLU A 75 -13.82 12.03 20.83
CA GLU A 75 -14.28 13.31 21.40
C GLU A 75 -13.87 13.46 22.88
N ASN A 76 -13.89 12.35 23.63
CA ASN A 76 -13.51 12.31 25.04
C ASN A 76 -12.01 12.49 25.27
N SER A 77 -11.20 12.24 24.25
CA SER A 77 -9.77 12.50 24.25
C SER A 77 -9.49 14.00 24.05
N ILE A 78 -10.50 14.80 23.71
CA ILE A 78 -10.39 16.24 23.46
C ILE A 78 -11.03 17.01 24.63
N PRO A 79 -10.35 18.03 25.21
CA PRO A 79 -10.91 18.87 26.27
C PRO A 79 -12.25 19.51 25.85
N VAL A 80 -13.24 19.55 26.75
CA VAL A 80 -14.61 20.01 26.45
C VAL A 80 -14.64 21.47 25.95
N ASP A 81 -13.73 22.29 26.44
CA ASP A 81 -13.50 23.68 26.02
C ASP A 81 -12.89 23.82 24.61
N GLU A 82 -12.26 22.78 24.09
CA GLU A 82 -11.76 22.73 22.71
C GLU A 82 -12.81 22.18 21.72
N ARG A 83 -13.90 21.55 22.21
CA ARG A 83 -14.91 20.88 21.37
C ARG A 83 -15.87 21.80 20.63
N GLU A 84 -16.20 22.96 21.20
CA GLU A 84 -17.22 23.86 20.63
C GLU A 84 -16.76 24.59 19.35
N ASP A 85 -15.47 24.52 19.01
CA ASP A 85 -14.85 25.22 17.87
C ASP A 85 -14.38 24.30 16.72
N PHE A 86 -14.68 23.00 16.80
CA PHE A 86 -14.31 22.07 15.74
C PHE A 86 -15.23 22.19 14.55
N ILE A 87 -14.60 22.31 13.38
CA ILE A 87 -15.29 22.34 12.12
C ILE A 87 -15.18 20.95 11.52
N HIS A 88 -16.26 20.18 11.68
CA HIS A 88 -16.44 18.97 10.90
C HIS A 88 -16.85 19.31 9.48
N ARG A 89 -16.31 18.54 8.54
CA ARG A 89 -16.68 18.64 7.14
C ARG A 89 -18.01 17.90 6.93
N GLU A 90 -19.11 18.50 7.40
CA GLU A 90 -20.45 17.91 7.37
C GLU A 90 -21.32 18.53 6.26
N LYS A 91 -21.99 17.71 5.44
CA LYS A 91 -22.89 18.13 4.36
C LYS A 91 -24.23 18.62 4.89
N THR A 92 -24.64 18.18 6.09
CA THR A 92 -26.04 18.26 6.52
C THR A 92 -26.36 19.16 7.71
N SER A 93 -25.40 19.60 8.51
CA SER A 93 -25.69 20.54 9.60
C SER A 93 -24.94 21.87 9.42
N GLU A 94 -25.70 22.96 9.49
CA GLU A 94 -25.20 24.34 9.54
C GLU A 94 -24.37 24.64 10.80
N THR A 95 -24.04 23.62 11.60
CA THR A 95 -23.45 23.72 12.94
C THR A 95 -22.08 23.06 13.08
N GLY A 96 -21.62 22.23 12.13
CA GLY A 96 -20.27 21.67 12.12
C GLY A 96 -19.88 20.81 13.34
N SER A 97 -20.84 20.36 14.15
CA SER A 97 -20.62 19.70 15.44
C SER A 97 -21.01 18.22 15.39
N CYS A 98 -20.05 17.33 15.66
CA CYS A 98 -20.27 15.88 15.78
C CYS A 98 -20.50 15.47 17.24
N THR A 99 -21.63 14.84 17.54
CA THR A 99 -21.87 14.22 18.85
C THR A 99 -21.63 12.71 18.75
N PHE A 100 -20.59 12.19 19.40
CA PHE A 100 -20.21 10.75 19.35
C PHE A 100 -21.11 9.84 20.22
N THR A 101 -22.37 10.21 20.40
CA THR A 101 -23.28 9.52 21.33
C THR A 101 -23.72 8.13 20.85
N ASP A 102 -23.54 7.82 19.55
CA ASP A 102 -24.13 6.60 18.95
C ASP A 102 -23.15 5.66 18.21
N THR A 103 -21.91 6.06 17.89
CA THR A 103 -21.05 5.26 16.97
C THR A 103 -19.92 4.46 17.62
N GLY A 104 -19.52 4.72 18.87
CA GLY A 104 -18.57 3.88 19.61
C GLY A 104 -17.14 3.75 19.05
N TYR A 105 -16.80 4.40 17.93
CA TYR A 105 -15.51 4.20 17.23
C TYR A 105 -14.60 5.45 17.13
N GLY A 106 -15.02 6.65 17.57
CA GLY A 106 -14.17 7.85 17.48
C GLY A 106 -13.84 8.26 16.03
N TYR A 107 -12.81 9.10 15.85
CA TYR A 107 -12.32 9.47 14.53
C TYR A 107 -11.39 8.38 13.96
N LEU A 108 -11.57 8.10 12.68
CA LEU A 108 -10.85 7.06 11.93
C LEU A 108 -9.93 7.64 10.84
N PHE A 109 -10.24 8.83 10.33
CA PHE A 109 -9.60 9.41 9.15
C PHE A 109 -9.12 10.85 9.37
N VAL A 110 -8.01 11.23 8.72
CA VAL A 110 -7.63 12.64 8.55
C VAL A 110 -8.26 13.25 7.31
N LEU A 111 -8.53 12.43 6.29
CA LEU A 111 -9.11 12.85 5.04
C LEU A 111 -10.34 12.02 4.68
N GLU A 112 -11.35 12.69 4.12
CA GLU A 112 -12.47 12.04 3.45
C GLU A 112 -12.10 11.68 2.00
N MET A 113 -12.18 10.39 1.64
CA MET A 113 -11.90 9.88 0.30
C MET A 113 -12.96 8.88 -0.14
N GLN A 114 -13.14 8.68 -1.46
CA GLN A 114 -14.09 7.69 -2.01
C GLN A 114 -13.97 6.28 -1.43
N ARG A 115 -12.75 5.84 -1.14
CA ARG A 115 -12.48 4.53 -0.52
C ARG A 115 -12.90 4.48 0.95
N ASN A 116 -12.94 5.62 1.63
CA ASN A 116 -13.21 5.76 3.06
C ASN A 116 -14.70 6.05 3.34
N THR A 117 -15.62 5.89 2.39
CA THR A 117 -17.06 6.23 2.57
C THR A 117 -17.99 5.24 1.87
N THR A 118 -17.44 4.26 1.14
CA THR A 118 -18.20 3.26 0.36
C THR A 118 -18.36 1.92 1.10
N GLU A 119 -17.64 1.74 2.21
CA GLU A 119 -17.70 0.56 3.07
C GLU A 119 -18.78 0.73 4.16
N ALA A 120 -19.68 -0.24 4.29
CA ALA A 120 -20.88 -0.23 5.13
C ALA A 120 -20.68 0.00 6.65
N PHE A 121 -19.44 0.23 7.11
CA PHE A 121 -19.09 0.62 8.48
C PHE A 121 -19.15 2.13 8.71
N ILE A 122 -19.10 2.90 7.63
CA ILE A 122 -19.17 4.35 7.67
C ILE A 122 -20.58 4.63 7.23
N ASN A 123 -21.49 4.63 8.20
CA ASN A 123 -22.79 5.28 8.00
C ASN A 123 -22.50 6.67 7.39
N ASP A 124 -23.46 7.26 6.67
CA ASP A 124 -23.37 8.63 6.13
C ASP A 124 -23.15 9.71 7.24
N ASP A 125 -22.80 9.31 8.46
CA ASP A 125 -22.32 10.11 9.57
C ASP A 125 -20.85 10.50 9.32
N GLU A 126 -20.68 11.69 8.76
CA GLU A 126 -19.42 12.38 8.41
C GLU A 126 -18.46 12.61 9.61
N CYS A 127 -18.81 12.08 10.79
CA CYS A 127 -18.09 12.22 12.05
C CYS A 127 -16.92 11.24 12.24
N ASN A 128 -16.59 10.43 11.24
CA ASN A 128 -15.39 9.58 11.26
C ASN A 128 -14.14 10.29 10.75
N VAL A 129 -14.28 11.49 10.17
CA VAL A 129 -13.16 12.33 9.70
C VAL A 129 -12.93 13.44 10.72
N VAL A 130 -11.68 13.61 11.13
CA VAL A 130 -11.33 14.66 12.10
C VAL A 130 -11.58 16.05 11.55
N ALA A 131 -11.93 16.97 12.45
CA ALA A 131 -12.00 18.39 12.11
C ALA A 131 -10.68 18.89 11.54
N GLU A 132 -10.74 19.93 10.72
CA GLU A 132 -9.58 20.38 9.96
C GLU A 132 -8.46 20.88 10.89
N GLU A 133 -8.80 21.55 11.99
CA GLU A 133 -7.87 22.07 12.99
C GLU A 133 -7.44 21.07 14.06
N GLU A 134 -8.03 19.88 14.07
CA GLU A 134 -7.72 18.86 15.06
C GLU A 134 -6.24 18.45 14.95
N TRP A 135 -5.44 19.01 15.87
CA TRP A 135 -4.00 18.93 15.82
C TRP A 135 -3.52 17.56 16.26
N HIS A 136 -4.24 16.87 17.16
CA HIS A 136 -3.89 15.54 17.63
C HIS A 136 -3.83 14.53 16.46
N ALA A 137 -4.70 14.69 15.46
CA ALA A 137 -4.73 13.86 14.26
C ALA A 137 -3.57 14.15 13.29
N ARG A 138 -3.07 15.39 13.32
CA ARG A 138 -2.07 15.96 12.41
C ARG A 138 -0.70 16.17 13.08
N ASP A 139 -0.47 15.53 14.22
CA ASP A 139 0.77 15.52 14.97
C ASP A 139 1.26 14.06 15.07
N TYR A 140 2.48 13.78 14.61
CA TYR A 140 3.01 12.41 14.58
C TYR A 140 3.27 11.80 15.96
N THR A 141 3.41 12.63 17.01
CA THR A 141 3.61 12.18 18.38
C THR A 141 2.30 11.67 18.97
N PHE A 142 1.17 12.20 18.51
CA PHE A 142 -0.15 11.77 18.93
C PHE A 142 -0.76 10.76 17.96
N ASN A 143 -0.89 11.09 16.67
CA ASN A 143 -1.23 10.13 15.63
C ASN A 143 0.04 9.57 14.97
N ARG A 144 0.44 8.36 15.35
CA ARG A 144 1.67 7.72 14.86
C ARG A 144 1.66 7.38 13.36
N LEU A 145 0.49 7.38 12.73
CA LEU A 145 0.39 7.22 11.28
C LEU A 145 0.56 8.53 10.51
N TYR A 146 0.42 9.68 11.17
CA TYR A 146 0.56 10.96 10.50
C TYR A 146 2.00 11.21 10.06
N TYR A 147 2.14 12.18 9.15
CA TYR A 147 3.43 12.60 8.64
C TYR A 147 4.37 13.04 9.77
N ASN A 148 5.53 12.37 9.84
CA ASN A 148 6.62 12.72 10.74
C ASN A 148 7.73 13.43 9.96
N PRO A 149 7.99 14.72 10.20
CA PRO A 149 9.01 15.50 9.48
C PRO A 149 10.45 15.05 9.76
N ASN A 150 10.66 14.08 10.68
CA ASN A 150 11.96 13.48 10.99
C ASN A 150 12.14 12.08 10.35
N GLN A 151 11.19 11.62 9.54
CA GLN A 151 11.24 10.31 8.89
C GLN A 151 11.27 10.46 7.37
N ILE A 152 11.98 9.56 6.69
CA ILE A 152 11.94 9.43 5.23
C ILE A 152 10.89 8.39 4.85
N TYR A 153 9.94 8.79 4.01
CA TYR A 153 8.91 7.93 3.43
C TYR A 153 9.32 7.52 2.02
N LYS A 154 9.50 6.22 1.81
CA LYS A 154 9.92 5.64 0.52
C LYS A 154 8.72 5.08 -0.24
N PRO A 155 8.77 5.06 -1.58
CA PRO A 155 7.81 4.31 -2.38
C PRO A 155 7.78 2.81 -2.01
N TRP A 156 6.64 2.15 -2.26
CA TRP A 156 6.54 0.69 -2.14
C TRP A 156 7.59 -0.02 -3.02
N ALA A 157 7.96 -1.26 -2.66
CA ALA A 157 8.78 -2.06 -3.55
C ALA A 157 7.90 -2.79 -4.57
N GLY A 158 8.37 -2.94 -5.81
CA GLY A 158 7.61 -3.60 -6.88
C GLY A 158 7.10 -2.60 -7.91
N VAL A 159 6.00 -2.96 -8.57
CA VAL A 159 5.43 -2.19 -9.68
C VAL A 159 3.91 -2.16 -9.58
N ASP A 160 3.27 -1.13 -10.13
CA ASP A 160 1.82 -0.95 -10.14
C ASP A 160 1.09 -1.90 -11.11
N ILE A 161 -0.23 -1.75 -11.28
CA ILE A 161 -1.04 -2.60 -12.16
C ILE A 161 -0.61 -2.55 -13.63
N ASN A 162 0.02 -1.45 -14.08
CA ASN A 162 0.52 -1.28 -15.44
C ASN A 162 1.93 -1.86 -15.62
N GLY A 163 2.58 -2.26 -14.53
CA GLY A 163 3.95 -2.77 -14.53
C GLY A 163 5.00 -1.68 -14.32
N ASP A 164 4.60 -0.45 -13.95
CA ASP A 164 5.52 0.66 -13.73
C ASP A 164 6.05 0.65 -12.28
N PRO A 165 7.37 0.80 -12.06
CA PRO A 165 7.95 0.80 -10.73
C PRO A 165 7.44 1.97 -9.89
N TYR A 166 7.29 1.74 -8.59
CA TYR A 166 6.92 2.81 -7.67
C TYR A 166 8.07 3.81 -7.50
N GLU A 167 7.75 5.08 -7.72
CA GLU A 167 8.69 6.20 -7.64
C GLU A 167 8.18 7.26 -6.67
N ASN A 168 9.04 8.25 -6.38
CA ASN A 168 8.66 9.40 -5.57
C ASN A 168 7.47 10.14 -6.21
N MET A 169 6.55 10.60 -5.37
CA MET A 169 5.34 11.28 -5.83
C MET A 169 5.57 12.77 -6.03
N ASP A 170 4.97 13.29 -7.10
CA ASP A 170 4.82 14.74 -7.33
C ASP A 170 3.76 15.27 -6.35
N ILE A 171 4.09 16.32 -5.60
CA ILE A 171 3.19 16.94 -4.62
C ILE A 171 1.91 17.48 -5.29
N THR A 172 1.96 17.85 -6.58
CA THR A 172 0.81 18.34 -7.34
C THR A 172 -0.04 17.25 -7.97
N ALA A 173 0.44 15.99 -7.94
CA ALA A 173 -0.23 14.85 -8.55
C ALA A 173 0.00 13.57 -7.73
N ALA A 174 -0.13 13.65 -6.41
CA ALA A 174 0.03 12.51 -5.53
C ALA A 174 -1.09 11.49 -5.80
N ARG A 175 -0.74 10.20 -6.00
CA ARG A 175 -1.73 9.16 -6.30
C ARG A 175 -2.62 8.89 -5.08
N LEU A 176 -3.93 8.73 -5.34
CA LEU A 176 -4.91 8.34 -4.32
C LEU A 176 -4.76 6.85 -3.95
N ASP A 177 -4.49 6.00 -4.94
CA ASP A 177 -4.14 4.58 -4.79
C ASP A 177 -2.77 4.34 -5.43
N PRO A 178 -1.79 3.77 -4.69
CA PRO A 178 -0.48 3.46 -5.26
C PRO A 178 -0.54 2.48 -6.43
N TYR A 179 -1.34 1.41 -6.30
CA TYR A 179 -1.37 0.27 -7.21
C TYR A 179 -2.20 0.52 -8.47
N ASP A 180 -3.30 1.26 -8.35
CA ASP A 180 -4.14 1.64 -9.49
C ASP A 180 -4.08 3.16 -9.76
N PRO A 181 -3.22 3.64 -10.68
CA PRO A 181 -3.16 5.05 -11.04
C PRO A 181 -4.45 5.55 -11.72
N GLY A 182 -5.32 4.65 -12.22
CA GLY A 182 -6.62 5.00 -12.81
C GLY A 182 -7.65 5.54 -11.81
N ILE A 183 -7.39 5.40 -10.51
CA ILE A 183 -8.21 5.99 -9.44
C ILE A 183 -8.08 7.52 -9.44
N GLY A 184 -6.91 8.06 -9.77
CA GLY A 184 -6.66 9.49 -9.88
C GLY A 184 -5.59 10.02 -8.92
N THR A 185 -5.40 11.33 -8.95
CA THR A 185 -4.38 12.06 -8.20
C THR A 185 -4.97 13.30 -7.53
N ILE A 186 -4.24 13.84 -6.54
CA ILE A 186 -4.56 15.07 -5.83
C ILE A 186 -3.37 16.03 -5.81
N ASN A 187 -3.66 17.32 -5.88
CA ASN A 187 -2.69 18.39 -5.64
C ASN A 187 -2.65 18.71 -4.13
N LEU A 188 -1.58 18.30 -3.45
CA LEU A 188 -1.39 18.49 -2.00
C LEU A 188 -0.87 19.90 -1.64
N LEU A 189 -0.62 20.77 -2.62
CA LEU A 189 -0.37 22.20 -2.39
C LEU A 189 -1.67 23.01 -2.31
N GLU A 190 -2.77 22.41 -2.74
CA GLU A 190 -4.10 22.99 -2.61
C GLU A 190 -4.76 22.56 -1.31
N ASP A 191 -6.02 22.97 -1.14
CA ASP A 191 -6.79 22.61 0.02
C ASP A 191 -6.90 21.09 0.14
N SER A 192 -6.94 20.58 1.36
CA SER A 192 -7.30 19.21 1.75
C SER A 192 -8.75 18.85 1.36
N ALA A 193 -9.39 19.72 0.55
CA ALA A 193 -10.75 19.59 0.11
C ALA A 193 -10.86 18.55 -1.03
N VAL A 194 -11.79 17.60 -0.91
CA VAL A 194 -11.97 16.44 -1.80
C VAL A 194 -11.79 16.76 -3.29
N THR A 195 -11.08 15.86 -3.99
CA THR A 195 -10.98 15.84 -5.45
C THR A 195 -12.32 15.46 -6.07
N ASP A 196 -12.84 16.36 -6.90
CA ASP A 196 -14.00 16.19 -7.78
C ASP A 196 -13.84 14.93 -8.64
N ARG A 197 -14.82 14.02 -8.59
CA ARG A 197 -15.09 13.11 -9.72
C ARG A 197 -16.51 13.37 -10.20
N SER A 198 -16.66 14.46 -10.94
CA SER A 198 -17.80 14.68 -11.79
C SER A 198 -17.86 13.54 -12.80
N ASP A 199 -18.81 12.65 -12.65
CA ASP A 199 -19.53 12.08 -13.78
C ASP A 199 -20.89 11.60 -13.27
N GLY A 200 -21.92 12.35 -13.65
CA GLY A 200 -23.33 11.98 -13.49
C GLY A 200 -23.73 10.76 -14.34
N ALA A 201 -22.88 9.75 -14.42
CA ALA A 201 -23.14 8.46 -15.01
C ALA A 201 -22.64 7.39 -14.03
N ASN A 202 -23.58 6.68 -13.39
CA ASN A 202 -23.37 5.53 -12.50
C ASN A 202 -23.20 5.81 -10.99
N GLY A 203 -23.96 6.76 -10.42
CA GLY A 203 -24.26 6.73 -8.98
C GLY A 203 -23.07 6.98 -8.02
N ALA A 204 -22.02 7.65 -8.48
CA ALA A 204 -20.98 8.16 -7.60
C ALA A 204 -21.57 9.23 -6.67
N ARG A 205 -21.47 9.00 -5.36
CA ARG A 205 -21.94 9.94 -4.33
C ARG A 205 -21.10 11.22 -4.40
N ASP A 206 -21.77 12.37 -4.36
CA ASP A 206 -21.16 13.71 -4.48
C ASP A 206 -20.19 13.98 -3.32
N TYR A 207 -18.92 14.19 -3.63
CA TYR A 207 -17.96 14.80 -2.70
C TYR A 207 -17.95 16.31 -2.89
N TYR A 208 -17.61 17.07 -1.84
CA TYR A 208 -17.42 18.51 -1.93
C TYR A 208 -16.56 18.87 -3.13
N ARG A 209 -17.03 19.83 -3.94
CA ARG A 209 -16.10 20.61 -4.75
C ARG A 209 -15.17 21.37 -3.80
N SER A 210 -13.89 21.43 -4.12
CA SER A 210 -12.93 22.30 -3.42
C SER A 210 -13.45 23.74 -3.29
N ASP A 211 -14.24 24.18 -4.28
CA ASP A 211 -14.92 25.47 -4.27
C ASP A 211 -15.97 25.59 -3.14
N ASP A 212 -16.83 24.60 -2.90
CA ASP A 212 -17.89 24.71 -1.89
C ASP A 212 -17.32 24.83 -0.47
N TRP A 213 -16.24 24.10 -0.19
CA TRP A 213 -15.51 24.21 1.07
C TRP A 213 -14.85 25.58 1.24
N ARG A 214 -14.18 26.09 0.19
CA ARG A 214 -13.59 27.44 0.19
C ARG A 214 -14.64 28.52 0.42
N HIS A 215 -15.82 28.40 -0.22
CA HIS A 215 -16.93 29.33 -0.04
C HIS A 215 -17.44 29.25 1.40
N TRP A 216 -17.69 28.05 1.93
CA TRP A 216 -18.13 27.88 3.31
C TRP A 216 -17.14 28.47 4.32
N CYS A 217 -15.83 28.23 4.17
CA CYS A 217 -14.82 28.84 5.05
C CYS A 217 -14.77 30.37 4.92
N SER A 218 -15.02 30.90 3.72
CA SER A 218 -15.08 32.35 3.50
C SER A 218 -16.34 32.96 4.12
N ASP A 219 -17.48 32.31 3.99
CA ASP A 219 -18.77 32.77 4.52
C ASP A 219 -18.78 32.77 6.07
N ASN A 220 -17.94 31.93 6.68
CA ASN A 220 -17.76 31.84 8.13
C ASN A 220 -16.51 32.58 8.67
N ASP A 221 -15.83 33.40 7.85
CA ASP A 221 -14.65 34.20 8.23
C ASP A 221 -13.48 33.40 8.86
N ILE A 222 -13.29 32.16 8.38
CA ILE A 222 -12.29 31.19 8.88
C ILE A 222 -11.37 30.71 7.76
N ARG A 223 -11.27 31.47 6.66
CA ARG A 223 -10.44 31.13 5.50
C ARG A 223 -8.96 30.92 5.85
N SER A 224 -8.46 31.55 6.91
CA SER A 224 -7.10 31.34 7.43
C SER A 224 -6.88 29.95 8.03
N ARG A 225 -7.94 29.22 8.39
CA ARG A 225 -7.87 27.86 8.95
C ARG A 225 -8.01 26.78 7.86
N CYS A 226 -8.54 27.14 6.70
CA CYS A 226 -8.77 26.27 5.55
C CYS A 226 -7.70 26.46 4.46
N GLN A 227 -6.40 26.40 4.80
CA GLN A 227 -5.29 26.60 3.85
C GLN A 227 -4.63 25.30 3.38
N GLY A 228 -5.31 24.18 3.60
CA GLY A 228 -4.92 22.86 3.11
C GLY A 228 -4.07 22.04 4.09
N TRP A 229 -3.14 21.29 3.53
CA TRP A 229 -2.36 20.28 4.26
C TRP A 229 -1.35 20.91 5.22
N ARG A 230 -1.27 20.36 6.44
CA ARG A 230 -0.34 20.81 7.48
C ARG A 230 -0.01 19.72 8.49
N TYR A 231 1.03 19.94 9.26
CA TYR A 231 1.28 19.19 10.49
C TYR A 231 1.56 20.13 11.65
N TYR A 232 1.32 19.65 12.86
CA TYR A 232 1.66 20.32 14.10
C TYR A 232 2.91 19.70 14.72
N TYR A 233 3.66 20.53 15.44
CA TYR A 233 4.82 20.11 16.21
C TYR A 233 4.99 21.03 17.41
N TYR A 234 5.81 20.62 18.36
CA TYR A 234 6.14 21.43 19.54
C TYR A 234 7.60 21.85 19.47
N ASP A 235 7.86 23.14 19.70
CA ASP A 235 9.23 23.66 19.79
C ASP A 235 9.90 23.29 21.13
N GLU A 236 11.17 23.70 21.30
CA GLU A 236 11.96 23.40 22.51
C GLU A 236 11.33 23.95 23.80
N ASP A 237 10.55 25.03 23.68
CA ASP A 237 9.85 25.66 24.80
C ASP A 237 8.49 25.00 25.09
N GLY A 238 8.10 23.99 24.29
CA GLY A 238 6.83 23.28 24.41
C GLY A 238 5.65 24.05 23.83
N THR A 239 5.91 25.06 23.00
CA THR A 239 4.85 25.81 22.30
C THR A 239 4.44 25.06 21.06
N GLN A 240 3.13 24.87 20.87
CA GLN A 240 2.60 24.29 19.64
C GLN A 240 2.85 25.23 18.47
N GLN A 241 3.36 24.66 17.39
CA GLN A 241 3.62 25.30 16.11
C GLN A 241 2.91 24.53 15.00
N LEU A 242 2.72 25.19 13.87
CA LEU A 242 2.12 24.63 12.66
C LEU A 242 3.06 24.84 11.47
N MET A 243 3.10 23.86 10.57
CA MET A 243 3.79 23.95 9.28
C MET A 243 2.82 23.61 8.16
N TRP A 244 2.67 24.53 7.20
CA TRP A 244 1.92 24.27 5.97
C TRP A 244 2.76 23.48 4.97
N VAL A 245 2.12 22.53 4.29
CA VAL A 245 2.81 21.70 3.29
C VAL A 245 3.26 22.52 2.08
N HIS A 246 2.50 23.55 1.69
CA HIS A 246 2.90 24.44 0.61
C HIS A 246 4.13 25.29 0.93
N ASP A 247 4.44 25.49 2.21
CA ASP A 247 5.64 26.20 2.68
C ASP A 247 6.86 25.28 2.80
N LEU A 248 6.69 23.95 2.67
CA LEU A 248 7.81 23.01 2.69
C LEU A 248 8.72 23.20 1.47
N PRO A 249 10.02 22.94 1.61
CA PRO A 249 10.93 22.91 0.47
C PRO A 249 10.53 21.81 -0.52
N ALA A 250 10.67 22.08 -1.82
CA ALA A 250 10.21 21.19 -2.89
C ALA A 250 10.92 19.82 -2.97
N SER A 251 12.04 19.63 -2.27
CA SER A 251 13.01 18.52 -2.41
C SER A 251 13.63 18.39 -3.81
N ASP A 252 14.96 18.42 -3.88
CA ASP A 252 15.70 18.06 -5.10
C ASP A 252 16.75 16.95 -4.85
N SER A 253 16.81 16.42 -3.62
CA SER A 253 17.80 15.42 -3.21
C SER A 253 17.21 14.29 -2.35
N SER A 254 17.80 13.10 -2.46
CA SER A 254 17.42 11.95 -1.65
C SER A 254 18.01 12.06 -0.24
N GLY A 255 17.16 11.99 0.79
CA GLY A 255 17.60 11.97 2.19
C GLY A 255 17.04 13.09 3.07
N GLU A 256 16.35 14.07 2.49
CA GLU A 256 15.67 15.12 3.26
C GLU A 256 14.33 14.61 3.82
N THR A 257 14.09 14.85 5.11
CA THR A 257 12.92 14.33 5.83
C THR A 257 11.74 15.31 5.87
N ASN A 258 11.96 16.60 5.62
CA ASN A 258 10.91 17.61 5.77
C ASN A 258 10.70 18.38 4.45
N THR A 259 10.15 17.71 3.45
CA THR A 259 10.00 18.24 2.09
C THR A 259 8.64 17.88 1.48
N GLN A 260 8.25 18.60 0.43
CA GLN A 260 7.02 18.33 -0.32
C GLN A 260 7.02 16.91 -0.89
N THR A 261 8.10 16.45 -1.51
CA THR A 261 8.19 15.06 -2.01
C THR A 261 8.03 14.03 -0.89
N ASN A 262 8.63 14.26 0.27
CA ASN A 262 8.51 13.32 1.39
C ASN A 262 7.08 13.28 1.94
N PHE A 263 6.39 14.43 2.00
CA PHE A 263 4.97 14.49 2.37
C PHE A 263 4.09 13.78 1.33
N ALA A 264 4.33 13.98 0.04
CA ALA A 264 3.61 13.29 -1.03
C ALA A 264 3.81 11.77 -0.96
N ASN A 265 5.03 11.31 -0.65
CA ASN A 265 5.32 9.90 -0.44
C ASN A 265 4.58 9.33 0.78
N TRP A 266 4.58 10.03 1.91
CA TRP A 266 3.78 9.63 3.07
C TRP A 266 2.31 9.48 2.69
N PHE A 267 1.74 10.49 2.03
CA PHE A 267 0.35 10.50 1.63
C PHE A 267 0.01 9.30 0.75
N THR A 268 0.76 9.07 -0.32
CA THR A 268 0.46 8.00 -1.27
C THR A 268 0.75 6.62 -0.68
N TYR A 269 1.88 6.43 0.00
CA TYR A 269 2.38 5.09 0.33
C TYR A 269 2.24 4.67 1.81
N HIS A 270 1.92 5.58 2.74
CA HIS A 270 2.01 5.29 4.18
C HIS A 270 0.83 5.78 5.03
N ARG A 271 -0.07 6.62 4.49
CA ARG A 271 -1.08 7.36 5.28
C ARG A 271 -2.05 6.51 6.10
N SER A 272 -2.22 5.23 5.77
CA SER A 272 -3.11 4.29 6.47
C SER A 272 -2.36 3.07 6.98
N ARG A 273 -3.00 2.31 7.88
CA ARG A 273 -2.47 1.02 8.37
C ARG A 273 -2.21 0.04 7.22
N GLU A 274 -3.14 -0.06 6.28
CA GLU A 274 -3.04 -0.87 5.07
C GLU A 274 -1.78 -0.49 4.30
N TYR A 275 -1.59 0.79 4.02
CA TYR A 275 -0.54 1.25 3.13
C TYR A 275 0.85 1.09 3.76
N SER A 276 0.96 1.43 5.04
CA SER A 276 2.17 1.15 5.82
C SER A 276 2.50 -0.34 5.89
N ALA A 277 1.49 -1.22 6.05
CA ALA A 277 1.69 -2.67 6.06
C ALA A 277 2.12 -3.21 4.68
N LYS A 278 1.49 -2.75 3.60
CA LYS A 278 1.85 -3.09 2.22
C LYS A 278 3.27 -2.64 1.87
N TYR A 279 3.69 -1.46 2.30
CA TYR A 279 5.07 -1.01 2.18
C TYR A 279 6.06 -1.97 2.87
N ALA A 280 5.81 -2.29 4.15
CA ALA A 280 6.71 -3.15 4.91
C ALA A 280 6.81 -4.56 4.32
N LEU A 281 5.67 -5.16 3.96
CA LEU A 281 5.62 -6.48 3.35
C LEU A 281 6.26 -6.50 1.98
N SER A 282 6.01 -5.48 1.14
CA SER A 282 6.62 -5.40 -0.19
C SER A 282 8.14 -5.30 -0.09
N THR A 283 8.67 -4.56 0.89
CA THR A 283 10.13 -4.49 1.10
C THR A 283 10.69 -5.89 1.38
N VAL A 284 10.13 -6.62 2.34
CA VAL A 284 10.57 -7.97 2.71
C VAL A 284 10.45 -8.97 1.55
N ILE A 285 9.32 -8.98 0.85
CA ILE A 285 9.07 -9.92 -0.25
C ILE A 285 9.96 -9.59 -1.46
N SER A 286 10.27 -8.31 -1.70
CA SER A 286 11.14 -7.90 -2.80
C SER A 286 12.59 -8.35 -2.60
N GLU A 287 13.07 -8.37 -1.35
CA GLU A 287 14.44 -8.75 -1.00
C GLU A 287 14.62 -10.27 -0.77
N ALA A 288 13.52 -11.02 -0.64
CA ALA A 288 13.57 -12.45 -0.38
C ALA A 288 14.24 -13.24 -1.51
N ALA A 289 15.24 -14.05 -1.16
CA ALA A 289 15.99 -14.91 -2.07
C ALA A 289 16.36 -16.24 -1.40
N GLY A 290 16.33 -17.33 -2.16
CA GLY A 290 16.65 -18.67 -1.63
C GLY A 290 15.65 -19.19 -0.59
N THR A 291 14.41 -18.71 -0.65
CA THR A 291 13.31 -19.07 0.24
C THR A 291 12.10 -19.48 -0.57
N ARG A 292 11.18 -20.22 0.05
CA ARG A 292 9.86 -20.49 -0.50
C ARG A 292 8.84 -19.60 0.20
N ILE A 293 8.02 -18.90 -0.57
CA ILE A 293 7.06 -17.96 -0.01
C ILE A 293 5.65 -18.36 -0.41
N GLY A 294 4.73 -18.38 0.56
CA GLY A 294 3.30 -18.36 0.32
C GLY A 294 2.67 -17.11 0.92
N PHE A 295 1.45 -16.81 0.51
CA PHE A 295 0.73 -15.61 0.92
C PHE A 295 -0.76 -15.92 1.01
N SER A 296 -1.44 -15.36 2.00
CA SER A 296 -2.90 -15.30 2.02
C SER A 296 -3.34 -14.07 2.80
N PRO A 297 -4.34 -13.36 2.31
CA PRO A 297 -5.14 -12.48 3.15
C PRO A 297 -6.00 -13.24 4.16
N ILE A 298 -6.47 -12.55 5.20
CA ILE A 298 -7.36 -13.11 6.23
C ILE A 298 -8.77 -13.35 5.66
N ASN A 299 -9.31 -12.38 4.92
CA ASN A 299 -10.68 -12.39 4.39
C ASN A 299 -10.73 -12.87 2.95
N ASP A 300 -9.92 -12.30 2.05
CA ASP A 300 -9.89 -12.68 0.64
C ASP A 300 -8.98 -13.89 0.37
N ARG A 301 -9.52 -15.09 0.58
CA ARG A 301 -8.78 -16.34 0.36
C ARG A 301 -8.60 -16.72 -1.10
N ASP A 302 -9.38 -16.15 -2.01
CA ASP A 302 -9.24 -16.44 -3.43
C ASP A 302 -7.95 -15.81 -3.99
N SER A 303 -7.43 -14.79 -3.30
CA SER A 303 -6.11 -14.18 -3.54
C SER A 303 -4.93 -14.94 -2.90
N ALA A 304 -5.14 -16.10 -2.29
CA ALA A 304 -4.06 -16.88 -1.69
C ALA A 304 -3.09 -17.45 -2.75
N VAL A 305 -1.80 -17.42 -2.43
CA VAL A 305 -0.70 -17.91 -3.26
C VAL A 305 0.01 -19.04 -2.52
N ALA A 306 0.15 -20.18 -3.18
CA ALA A 306 0.79 -21.36 -2.62
C ALA A 306 2.28 -21.13 -2.31
N VAL A 307 2.81 -21.95 -1.39
CA VAL A 307 4.23 -21.89 -0.98
C VAL A 307 5.13 -22.49 -2.07
N GLU A 308 5.76 -21.63 -2.85
CA GLU A 308 6.65 -22.02 -3.95
C GLU A 308 8.02 -21.36 -3.86
N GLU A 309 9.00 -21.88 -4.62
CA GLU A 309 10.34 -21.31 -4.71
C GLU A 309 10.27 -19.89 -5.27
N THR A 310 10.84 -18.95 -4.52
CA THR A 310 10.76 -17.53 -4.85
C THR A 310 11.57 -17.24 -6.11
N ASN A 311 10.86 -16.82 -7.16
CA ASN A 311 11.42 -16.33 -8.42
C ASN A 311 10.72 -15.01 -8.81
N PRO A 312 11.18 -14.28 -9.85
CA PRO A 312 10.56 -13.01 -10.23
C PRO A 312 9.06 -13.07 -10.53
N ALA A 313 8.58 -14.14 -11.18
CA ALA A 313 7.16 -14.30 -11.50
C ALA A 313 6.34 -14.59 -10.23
N HIS A 314 6.83 -15.48 -9.37
CA HIS A 314 6.19 -15.78 -8.09
C HIS A 314 6.08 -14.54 -7.18
N ARG A 315 7.17 -13.76 -7.10
CA ARG A 315 7.14 -12.47 -6.37
C ARG A 315 6.12 -11.51 -6.97
N ARG A 316 6.05 -11.41 -8.29
CA ARG A 316 5.06 -10.55 -8.96
C ARG A 316 3.63 -10.97 -8.58
N THR A 317 3.30 -12.27 -8.63
CA THR A 317 1.97 -12.76 -8.25
C THR A 317 1.63 -12.44 -6.79
N ILE A 318 2.57 -12.64 -5.86
CA ILE A 318 2.35 -12.28 -4.44
C ILE A 318 2.13 -10.78 -4.29
N MET A 319 2.97 -9.94 -4.93
CA MET A 319 2.84 -8.48 -4.85
C MET A 319 1.53 -8.00 -5.44
N ASP A 320 1.09 -8.55 -6.58
CA ASP A 320 -0.17 -8.17 -7.23
C ASP A 320 -1.37 -8.50 -6.34
N ASN A 321 -1.38 -9.69 -5.74
CA ASN A 321 -2.44 -10.08 -4.80
C ASN A 321 -2.39 -9.27 -3.49
N LEU A 322 -1.19 -8.92 -3.00
CA LEU A 322 -1.03 -8.04 -1.85
C LEU A 322 -1.58 -6.64 -2.14
N PHE A 323 -1.20 -6.04 -3.27
CA PHE A 323 -1.54 -4.66 -3.58
C PHE A 323 -2.99 -4.50 -4.03
N ASN A 324 -3.51 -5.45 -4.80
CA ASN A 324 -4.88 -5.45 -5.31
C ASN A 324 -5.94 -5.87 -4.27
N ASN A 325 -5.54 -6.30 -3.07
CA ASN A 325 -6.50 -6.66 -2.03
C ASN A 325 -6.86 -5.44 -1.16
N PRO A 326 -8.07 -4.86 -1.31
CA PRO A 326 -8.55 -3.80 -0.42
C PRO A 326 -9.02 -4.40 0.92
N PRO A 327 -8.92 -3.66 2.03
CA PRO A 327 -9.42 -4.14 3.31
C PRO A 327 -10.94 -4.29 3.29
N SER A 328 -11.46 -5.42 3.78
CA SER A 328 -12.88 -5.75 3.86
C SER A 328 -13.17 -6.69 5.03
N GLY A 329 -14.41 -6.65 5.54
CA GLY A 329 -14.86 -7.57 6.60
C GLY A 329 -14.17 -7.42 7.96
N PHE A 330 -14.32 -8.46 8.78
CA PHE A 330 -13.78 -8.53 10.15
C PHE A 330 -12.37 -9.16 10.17
N THR A 331 -11.87 -9.54 11.35
CA THR A 331 -10.56 -10.21 11.49
C THR A 331 -10.75 -11.66 11.99
N PRO A 332 -11.25 -12.62 11.17
CA PRO A 332 -11.45 -14.02 11.56
C PRO A 332 -10.13 -14.81 11.68
N LEU A 333 -9.21 -14.34 12.53
CA LEU A 333 -7.82 -14.80 12.61
C LEU A 333 -7.70 -16.29 12.92
N LEU A 334 -8.57 -16.85 13.75
CA LEU A 334 -8.56 -18.28 14.07
C LEU A 334 -8.77 -19.13 12.82
N SER A 335 -9.80 -18.83 12.03
CA SER A 335 -10.09 -19.54 10.79
C SER A 335 -8.97 -19.36 9.77
N ALA A 336 -8.42 -18.15 9.68
CA ALA A 336 -7.31 -17.81 8.79
C ALA A 336 -6.05 -18.62 9.11
N LEU A 337 -5.64 -18.65 10.38
CA LEU A 337 -4.51 -19.46 10.86
C LEU A 337 -4.73 -20.96 10.66
N PHE A 338 -5.95 -21.45 10.89
CA PHE A 338 -6.27 -22.86 10.64
C PHE A 338 -6.03 -23.22 9.16
N ALA A 339 -6.45 -22.37 8.23
CA ALA A 339 -6.29 -22.62 6.81
C ALA A 339 -4.84 -22.48 6.32
N THR A 340 -4.08 -21.55 6.90
CA THR A 340 -2.62 -21.50 6.68
C THR A 340 -1.95 -22.83 7.07
N GLY A 341 -2.46 -23.53 8.09
CA GLY A 341 -1.93 -24.82 8.52
C GLY A 341 -2.24 -26.01 7.58
N GLU A 342 -3.19 -25.86 6.65
CA GLU A 342 -3.53 -26.89 5.65
C GLU A 342 -2.65 -26.82 4.39
N TYR A 343 -1.80 -25.79 4.28
CA TYR A 343 -0.89 -25.57 3.13
C TYR A 343 0.42 -26.38 3.18
#